data_AF-A0A1B6LUR3-F1
#
_entry.id   AF-A0A1B6LUR3-F1
#
_cell.length_a   1.000
_cell.length_b   1.000
_cell.length_c   1.000
_cell.angle_alpha   90.00
_cell.angle_beta   90.00
_cell.angle_gamma   90.00
#
_symmetry.space_group_name_H-M   'P 1'
#
loop_
_entity.id
_entity.type
_entity.pdbx_description
1 polymer ?
#
loop_
_entity_poly.entity_id
_entity_poly.type
_entity_poly.pdbx_seq_one_letter_code
_entity_poly.pdbx_strand_id
1 'polypeptide(L)'
;AKVIYKRTTDKDKRKNLEEAIEVFEEWIDDYKKRGRSKESFSYLPLETVVGYKVLGKHYGIEDFGFLEAFNEVDGDLKRLRNKKIPDDSTTWDIHRNKHLKVIDANINDNYLPLFETDGDLRGLPTKEHVQLILWGYSHEPTKVKKAMATIEEKIGE
;
A
#
# COMPACT_ATOMS: atom_id res chain seq x y z
N ALA A 1 -9.62 3.78 28.35
CA ALA A 1 -9.81 2.60 29.21
C ALA A 1 -9.17 2.76 30.60
N LYS A 2 -7.84 2.87 30.74
CA LYS A 2 -7.14 2.89 32.05
C LYS A 2 -7.61 3.98 33.05
N VAL A 3 -7.97 5.18 32.58
CA VAL A 3 -8.53 6.25 33.43
C VAL A 3 -9.93 5.92 33.95
N ILE A 4 -10.75 5.24 33.13
CA ILE A 4 -12.11 4.83 33.47
C ILE A 4 -12.06 3.69 34.50
N TYR A 5 -11.19 2.69 34.28
CA TYR A 5 -10.96 1.59 35.23
C TYR A 5 -10.62 2.08 36.65
N LYS A 6 -9.75 3.11 36.77
CA LYS A 6 -9.39 3.70 38.07
C LYS A 6 -10.58 4.34 38.80
N ARG A 7 -11.58 4.84 38.07
CA ARG A 7 -12.76 5.54 38.62
C ARG A 7 -13.97 4.64 38.83
N THR A 8 -14.06 3.52 38.10
CA THR A 8 -15.12 2.52 38.26
C THR A 8 -14.95 1.82 39.61
N THR A 9 -15.95 1.83 40.49
CA THR A 9 -15.92 1.13 41.79
C THR A 9 -16.67 -0.19 41.79
N ASP A 10 -17.58 -0.36 40.82
CA ASP A 10 -18.34 -1.58 40.55
C ASP A 10 -17.39 -2.74 40.18
N LYS A 11 -17.53 -3.86 40.89
CA LYS A 11 -16.61 -5.01 40.80
C LYS A 11 -16.74 -5.75 39.47
N ASP A 12 -17.96 -5.94 38.97
CA ASP A 12 -18.20 -6.69 37.73
C ASP A 12 -17.74 -5.87 36.53
N LYS A 13 -18.00 -4.56 36.54
CA LYS A 13 -17.50 -3.65 35.50
C LYS A 13 -15.99 -3.49 35.52
N ARG A 14 -15.36 -3.55 36.71
CA ARG A 14 -13.89 -3.57 36.82
C ARG A 14 -13.31 -4.82 36.19
N LYS A 15 -13.85 -5.99 36.51
CA LYS A 15 -13.40 -7.26 35.93
C LYS A 15 -13.48 -7.26 34.41
N ASN A 16 -14.61 -6.83 33.85
CA ASN A 16 -14.77 -6.72 32.39
C ASN A 16 -13.78 -5.74 31.75
N LEU A 17 -13.47 -4.62 32.42
CA LEU A 17 -12.50 -3.64 31.93
C LEU A 17 -11.06 -4.16 32.02
N GLU A 18 -10.75 -4.96 33.03
CA GLU A 18 -9.43 -5.59 33.22
C GLU A 18 -9.18 -6.63 32.14
N GLU A 19 -10.13 -7.54 31.92
CA GLU A 19 -10.10 -8.52 30.83
C GLU A 19 -9.98 -7.84 29.46
N ALA A 20 -10.73 -6.76 29.21
CA ALA A 20 -10.64 -6.02 27.96
C ALA A 20 -9.28 -5.31 27.78
N ILE A 21 -8.65 -4.84 28.86
CA ILE A 21 -7.31 -4.24 28.81
C ILE A 21 -6.27 -5.33 28.51
N GLU A 22 -6.36 -6.48 29.16
CA GLU A 22 -5.45 -7.61 28.97
C GLU A 22 -5.49 -8.11 27.52
N VAL A 23 -6.68 -8.40 26.98
CA VAL A 23 -6.85 -8.80 25.57
C VAL A 23 -6.26 -7.75 24.61
N PHE A 24 -6.42 -6.46 24.92
CA PHE A 24 -5.88 -5.40 24.07
C PHE A 24 -4.35 -5.29 24.16
N GLU A 25 -3.76 -5.50 25.35
CA GLU A 25 -2.31 -5.49 25.55
C GLU A 25 -1.65 -6.71 24.88
N GLU A 26 -2.24 -7.90 25.01
CA GLU A 26 -1.80 -9.11 24.30
C GLU A 26 -1.85 -8.91 22.78
N TRP A 27 -2.92 -8.30 22.27
CA TRP A 27 -3.04 -7.96 20.85
C TRP A 27 -1.97 -6.96 20.40
N ILE A 28 -1.67 -5.92 21.19
CA ILE A 28 -0.59 -4.96 20.88
C ILE A 28 0.76 -5.67 20.81
N ASP A 29 1.03 -6.59 21.74
CA ASP A 29 2.30 -7.31 21.79
C ASP A 29 2.45 -8.28 20.63
N ASP A 30 1.40 -9.02 20.25
CA ASP A 30 1.38 -9.82 19.02
C ASP A 30 1.58 -8.96 17.77
N TYR A 31 0.90 -7.80 17.71
CA TYR A 31 1.02 -6.84 16.61
C TYR A 31 2.46 -6.33 16.44
N LYS A 32 3.13 -5.98 17.54
CA LYS A 32 4.53 -5.53 17.55
C LYS A 32 5.50 -6.68 17.21
N LYS A 33 5.33 -7.86 17.80
CA LYS A 33 6.17 -9.04 17.56
C LYS A 33 6.17 -9.47 16.10
N ARG A 34 5.01 -9.40 15.44
CA ARG A 34 4.87 -9.71 14.01
C ARG A 34 5.30 -8.57 13.08
N GLY A 35 5.81 -7.46 13.63
CA GLY A 35 6.28 -6.34 12.83
C GLY A 35 5.20 -5.70 11.95
N ARG A 36 3.91 -5.86 12.28
CA ARG A 36 2.78 -5.40 11.46
C ARG A 36 2.77 -3.89 11.22
N SER A 37 3.45 -3.10 12.08
CA SER A 37 3.66 -1.67 11.86
C SER A 37 4.64 -1.35 10.71
N LYS A 38 5.52 -2.29 10.33
CA LYS A 38 6.49 -2.14 9.23
C LYS A 38 5.89 -2.47 7.86
N GLU A 39 4.75 -3.16 7.80
CA GLU A 39 4.00 -3.47 6.57
C GLU A 39 3.11 -2.29 6.12
N SER A 40 3.49 -1.05 6.41
CA SER A 40 2.68 0.10 6.05
C SER A 40 2.94 0.50 4.60
N PHE A 41 2.17 -0.06 3.67
CA PHE A 41 2.15 0.37 2.28
C PHE A 41 1.56 1.78 2.13
N SER A 42 2.37 2.81 2.39
CA SER A 42 1.97 4.21 2.26
C SER A 42 1.49 4.51 0.84
N TYR A 43 0.56 5.46 0.72
CA TYR A 43 -0.01 5.79 -0.58
C TYR A 43 0.89 6.77 -1.33
N LEU A 44 1.13 6.49 -2.61
CA LEU A 44 1.66 7.46 -3.55
C LEU A 44 0.56 8.47 -3.97
N PRO A 45 0.93 9.70 -4.35
CA PRO A 45 -0.01 10.64 -4.96
C PRO A 45 -0.63 10.07 -6.24
N LEU A 46 -1.92 10.36 -6.48
CA LEU A 46 -2.63 9.88 -7.68
C LEU A 46 -1.89 10.25 -8.98
N GLU A 47 -1.44 11.50 -9.11
CA GLU A 47 -0.66 11.99 -10.24
C GLU A 47 0.59 11.13 -10.50
N THR A 48 1.26 10.69 -9.44
CA THR A 48 2.41 9.80 -9.54
C THR A 48 2.00 8.45 -10.10
N VAL A 49 0.94 7.82 -9.57
CA VAL A 49 0.47 6.52 -10.07
C VAL A 49 0.06 6.60 -11.54
N VAL A 50 -0.67 7.66 -11.92
CA VAL A 50 -1.16 7.87 -13.30
C VAL A 50 0.00 8.04 -14.27
N GLY A 51 1.05 8.80 -13.92
CA GLY A 51 2.22 9.01 -14.80
C GLY A 51 2.96 7.72 -15.16
N TYR A 52 2.82 6.66 -14.36
CA TYR A 52 3.44 5.36 -14.62
C TYR A 52 2.60 4.44 -15.52
N LYS A 53 1.38 4.84 -15.90
CA LYS A 53 0.51 4.03 -16.76
C LYS A 53 1.16 3.70 -18.11
N VAL A 54 1.88 4.64 -18.71
CA VAL A 54 2.56 4.46 -20.01
C VAL A 54 3.68 3.42 -19.89
N LEU A 55 4.53 3.55 -18.87
CA LEU A 55 5.60 2.59 -18.61
C LEU A 55 5.03 1.20 -18.25
N GLY A 56 3.92 1.15 -17.51
CA GLY A 56 3.23 -0.10 -17.21
C GLY A 56 2.76 -0.85 -18.47
N LYS A 57 2.15 -0.12 -19.42
CA LYS A 57 1.77 -0.67 -20.72
C LYS A 57 2.99 -1.15 -21.52
N HIS A 58 4.09 -0.39 -21.50
CA HIS A 58 5.34 -0.79 -22.15
C HIS A 58 5.87 -2.14 -21.61
N TYR A 59 5.74 -2.38 -20.30
CA TYR A 59 6.10 -3.66 -19.67
C TYR A 59 5.04 -4.78 -19.82
N GLY A 60 3.94 -4.53 -20.55
CA GLY A 60 2.86 -5.49 -20.75
C GLY A 60 1.99 -5.73 -19.51
N ILE A 61 1.87 -4.74 -18.62
CA ILE A 61 0.93 -4.80 -17.49
C ILE A 61 -0.45 -4.41 -18.00
N GLU A 62 -1.45 -5.26 -17.75
CA GLU A 62 -2.83 -5.08 -18.21
C GLU A 62 -3.80 -4.73 -17.08
N ASP A 63 -3.50 -5.15 -15.85
CA ASP A 63 -4.35 -4.86 -14.70
C ASP A 63 -4.12 -3.42 -14.20
N PHE A 64 -5.08 -2.56 -14.54
CA PHE A 64 -5.17 -1.18 -14.08
C PHE A 64 -6.40 -0.94 -13.17
N GLY A 65 -7.06 -2.00 -12.68
CA GLY A 65 -8.33 -1.88 -11.96
C GLY A 65 -8.23 -1.00 -10.70
N PHE A 66 -7.14 -1.13 -9.95
CA PHE A 66 -6.88 -0.26 -8.80
C PHE A 66 -6.66 1.20 -9.22
N LEU A 67 -5.89 1.44 -10.30
CA LEU A 67 -5.63 2.79 -10.79
C LEU A 67 -6.92 3.48 -11.21
N GLU A 68 -7.81 2.76 -11.90
CA GLU A 68 -9.14 3.26 -12.28
C GLU A 68 -9.96 3.62 -11.03
N ALA A 69 -10.04 2.72 -10.06
CA ALA A 69 -10.75 2.97 -8.81
C ALA A 69 -10.15 4.13 -7.99
N PHE A 70 -8.83 4.30 -8.02
CA PHE A 70 -8.13 5.38 -7.34
C PHE A 70 -8.34 6.73 -8.02
N ASN A 71 -8.43 6.72 -9.36
CA ASN A 71 -8.75 7.89 -10.16
C ASN A 71 -10.21 8.33 -9.97
N GLU A 72 -11.17 7.39 -9.92
CA GLU A 72 -12.59 7.70 -9.70
C GLU A 72 -12.88 8.39 -8.35
N VAL A 73 -12.00 8.24 -7.38
CA VAL A 73 -12.12 8.91 -6.08
C VAL A 73 -11.18 10.10 -5.94
N ASP A 74 -10.55 10.56 -7.03
CA ASP A 74 -9.62 11.68 -7.06
C ASP A 74 -8.47 11.55 -6.04
N GLY A 75 -8.03 10.32 -5.77
CA GLY A 75 -7.01 10.06 -4.77
C GLY A 75 -7.46 10.14 -3.31
N ASP A 76 -8.76 10.36 -3.04
CA ASP A 76 -9.30 10.44 -1.67
C ASP A 76 -9.26 9.07 -0.99
N LEU A 77 -8.33 8.93 -0.04
CA LEU A 77 -8.10 7.69 0.70
C LEU A 77 -9.29 7.25 1.56
N LYS A 78 -10.10 8.19 2.08
CA LYS A 78 -11.28 7.84 2.88
C LYS A 78 -12.36 7.25 1.97
N ARG A 79 -12.55 7.82 0.78
CA ARG A 79 -13.48 7.27 -0.21
C ARG A 79 -13.00 5.92 -0.73
N LEU A 80 -11.71 5.80 -1.04
CA LEU A 80 -11.09 4.54 -1.51
C LEU A 80 -11.31 3.39 -0.52
N ARG A 81 -11.07 3.64 0.78
CA ARG A 81 -11.24 2.63 1.84
C ARG A 81 -12.66 2.10 1.99
N ASN A 82 -13.65 2.88 1.55
CA ASN A 82 -15.06 2.49 1.58
C ASN A 82 -15.57 2.00 0.20
N LYS A 83 -14.78 2.15 -0.85
CA LYS A 83 -15.14 1.73 -2.21
C LYS A 83 -14.97 0.22 -2.33
N LYS A 84 -16.09 -0.47 -2.59
CA LYS A 84 -16.09 -1.91 -2.86
C LYS A 84 -15.60 -2.20 -4.28
N ILE A 85 -15.00 -3.35 -4.46
CA ILE A 85 -14.67 -3.88 -5.77
C ILE A 85 -15.96 -4.43 -6.38
N PRO A 86 -16.24 -4.20 -7.68
CA PRO A 86 -17.31 -4.89 -8.37
C PRO A 86 -17.16 -6.41 -8.16
N ASP A 87 -18.24 -7.08 -7.77
CA ASP A 87 -18.29 -8.53 -7.56
C ASP A 87 -17.47 -9.09 -6.38
N ASP A 88 -16.89 -8.24 -5.53
CA ASP A 88 -16.28 -8.65 -4.26
C ASP A 88 -16.99 -8.00 -3.05
N SER A 89 -17.01 -8.74 -1.95
CA SER A 89 -17.35 -8.26 -0.62
C SER A 89 -16.30 -7.28 -0.04
N THR A 90 -15.07 -7.29 -0.57
CA THR A 90 -13.95 -6.48 -0.06
C THR A 90 -13.82 -5.09 -0.70
N THR A 91 -13.03 -4.23 -0.05
CA THR A 91 -12.74 -2.87 -0.54
C THR A 91 -11.42 -2.81 -1.29
N TRP A 92 -11.27 -1.80 -2.14
CA TRP A 92 -10.04 -1.58 -2.90
C TRP A 92 -8.79 -1.45 -2.00
N ASP A 93 -8.91 -0.89 -0.79
CA ASP A 93 -7.79 -0.80 0.18
C ASP A 93 -7.32 -2.19 0.66
N ILE A 94 -8.25 -3.10 0.95
CA ILE A 94 -7.92 -4.48 1.36
C ILE A 94 -7.27 -5.24 0.21
N HIS A 95 -7.86 -5.17 -0.98
CA HIS A 95 -7.35 -5.87 -2.16
C HIS A 95 -5.97 -5.36 -2.58
N ARG A 96 -5.77 -4.03 -2.54
CA ARG A 96 -4.47 -3.38 -2.76
C ARG A 96 -3.41 -3.95 -1.84
N ASN A 97 -3.65 -3.96 -0.53
CA ASN A 97 -2.66 -4.43 0.43
C ASN A 97 -2.34 -5.93 0.23
N LYS A 98 -3.32 -6.76 -0.15
CA LYS A 98 -3.05 -8.16 -0.50
C LYS A 98 -2.14 -8.29 -1.71
N HIS A 99 -2.39 -7.53 -2.78
CA HIS A 99 -1.56 -7.56 -4.00
C HIS A 99 -0.15 -7.04 -3.76
N LEU A 100 -0.03 -5.91 -3.05
CA LEU A 100 1.27 -5.33 -2.69
C LEU A 100 2.13 -6.31 -1.90
N LYS A 101 1.56 -7.08 -0.96
CA LYS A 101 2.31 -8.11 -0.22
C LYS A 101 2.93 -9.17 -1.12
N VAL A 102 2.20 -9.62 -2.14
CA VAL A 102 2.68 -10.66 -3.06
C VAL A 102 3.83 -10.12 -3.91
N ILE A 103 3.67 -8.93 -4.47
CA ILE A 103 4.70 -8.30 -5.31
C ILE A 103 5.94 -7.95 -4.48
N ASP A 104 5.75 -7.38 -3.28
CA ASP A 104 6.82 -7.00 -2.37
C ASP A 104 7.63 -8.22 -1.89
N ALA A 105 6.95 -9.32 -1.53
CA ALA A 105 7.61 -10.57 -1.19
C ALA A 105 8.45 -11.09 -2.37
N ASN A 106 7.90 -11.09 -3.59
CA ASN A 106 8.63 -11.53 -4.78
C ASN A 106 9.89 -10.70 -5.06
N ILE A 107 9.83 -9.37 -4.88
CA ILE A 107 10.99 -8.49 -5.03
C ILE A 107 12.06 -8.80 -3.98
N ASN A 108 11.64 -8.97 -2.72
CA ASN A 108 12.56 -9.22 -1.62
C ASN A 108 13.19 -10.62 -1.70
N ASP A 109 12.40 -11.65 -1.97
CA ASP A 109 12.84 -13.06 -2.01
C ASP A 109 13.78 -13.33 -3.17
N ASN A 110 13.59 -12.65 -4.30
CA ASN A 110 14.43 -12.79 -5.49
C ASN A 110 15.49 -11.68 -5.63
N TYR A 111 15.61 -10.78 -4.65
CA TYR A 111 16.55 -9.66 -4.65
C TYR A 111 16.49 -8.81 -5.93
N LEU A 112 15.27 -8.57 -6.43
CA LEU A 112 15.09 -7.85 -7.69
C LEU A 112 15.42 -6.37 -7.51
N PRO A 113 16.17 -5.76 -8.44
CA PRO A 113 16.41 -4.32 -8.40
C PRO A 113 15.11 -3.56 -8.64
N LEU A 114 14.95 -2.43 -7.94
CA LEU A 114 13.79 -1.55 -8.11
C LEU A 114 13.89 -0.66 -9.35
N PHE A 115 15.09 -0.47 -9.90
CA PHE A 115 15.34 0.41 -11.04
C PHE A 115 16.24 -0.30 -12.04
N GLU A 116 15.98 -0.07 -13.32
CA GLU A 116 16.79 -0.56 -14.43
C GLU A 116 18.20 0.03 -14.32
N THR A 117 19.20 -0.85 -14.27
CA THR A 117 20.61 -0.45 -14.14
C THR A 117 21.24 -0.10 -15.49
N ASP A 118 20.70 -0.66 -16.58
CA ASP A 118 21.29 -0.64 -17.91
C ASP A 118 20.22 -0.53 -19.02
N GLY A 119 20.66 -0.30 -20.25
CA GLY A 119 19.78 -0.18 -21.43
C GLY A 119 19.04 1.15 -21.56
N ASP A 120 18.11 1.22 -22.51
CA ASP A 120 17.39 2.44 -22.86
C ASP A 120 16.51 2.95 -21.71
N LEU A 121 16.00 2.04 -20.88
CA LEU A 121 15.17 2.35 -19.71
C LEU A 121 15.98 2.62 -18.44
N ARG A 122 17.32 2.68 -18.52
CA ARG A 122 18.18 2.95 -17.35
C ARG A 122 17.68 4.13 -16.52
N GLY A 123 17.59 3.91 -15.21
CA GLY A 123 17.09 4.88 -14.24
C GLY A 123 15.57 4.90 -14.07
N LEU A 124 14.80 4.20 -14.91
CA LEU A 124 13.37 3.98 -14.71
C LEU A 124 13.12 2.77 -13.82
N PRO A 125 11.98 2.70 -13.11
CA PRO A 125 11.58 1.52 -12.35
C PRO A 125 11.47 0.26 -13.21
N THR A 126 11.92 -0.87 -12.66
CA THR A 126 11.75 -2.21 -13.27
C THR A 126 10.27 -2.61 -13.30
N LYS A 127 9.95 -3.64 -14.09
CA LYS A 127 8.57 -4.16 -14.22
C LYS A 127 7.88 -4.40 -12.87
N GLU A 128 8.53 -5.11 -11.94
CA GLU A 128 7.97 -5.45 -10.64
C GLU A 128 7.79 -4.20 -9.77
N HIS A 129 8.71 -3.23 -9.86
CA HIS A 129 8.55 -1.96 -9.16
C HIS A 129 7.43 -1.12 -9.77
N VAL A 130 7.25 -1.12 -11.09
CA VAL A 130 6.10 -0.48 -11.76
C VAL A 130 4.79 -1.11 -11.30
N GLN A 131 4.72 -2.43 -11.10
CA GLN A 131 3.54 -3.06 -10.50
C GLN A 131 3.24 -2.50 -9.11
N LEU A 132 4.24 -2.38 -8.22
CA LEU A 132 4.03 -1.72 -6.91
C LEU A 132 3.49 -0.29 -7.09
N ILE A 133 4.08 0.48 -8.00
CA ILE A 133 3.72 1.89 -8.25
C ILE A 133 2.28 1.99 -8.76
N LEU A 134 1.86 1.13 -9.69
CA LEU A 134 0.49 1.08 -10.21
C LEU A 134 -0.53 0.69 -9.14
N TRP A 135 -0.12 -0.10 -8.14
CA TRP A 135 -0.89 -0.36 -6.91
C TRP A 135 -0.73 0.74 -5.84
N GLY A 136 -0.13 1.88 -6.20
CA GLY A 136 -0.04 3.07 -5.38
C GLY A 136 1.01 3.00 -4.26
N TYR A 137 2.08 2.22 -4.42
CA TYR A 137 3.16 2.11 -3.43
C TYR A 137 4.55 2.10 -4.08
N SER A 138 5.55 2.57 -3.34
CA SER A 138 6.97 2.38 -3.66
C SER A 138 7.81 2.48 -2.39
N HIS A 139 8.89 1.71 -2.32
CA HIS A 139 9.93 1.86 -1.30
C HIS A 139 10.73 3.17 -1.47
N GLU A 140 10.72 3.75 -2.66
CA GLU A 140 11.55 4.89 -3.08
C GLU A 140 10.69 6.01 -3.70
N PRO A 141 9.69 6.56 -2.97
CA PRO A 141 8.69 7.47 -3.53
C PRO A 141 9.29 8.76 -4.12
N THR A 142 10.40 9.23 -3.56
CA THR A 142 11.09 10.43 -4.04
C THR A 142 11.80 10.19 -5.37
N LYS A 143 12.40 9.00 -5.58
CA LYS A 143 13.02 8.61 -6.85
C LYS A 143 11.96 8.35 -7.92
N VAL A 144 10.86 7.69 -7.55
CA VAL A 144 9.71 7.47 -8.43
C VAL A 144 9.16 8.79 -8.95
N LYS A 145 8.97 9.79 -8.08
CA LYS A 145 8.52 11.13 -8.49
C LYS A 145 9.47 11.80 -9.47
N LYS A 146 10.80 11.65 -9.28
CA LYS A 146 11.79 12.23 -10.19
C LYS A 146 11.83 11.53 -11.55
N ALA A 147 11.69 10.20 -11.56
CA ALA A 147 11.75 9.41 -12.78
C ALA A 147 10.54 9.63 -13.72
N MET A 148 9.43 10.21 -13.23
CA MET A 148 8.27 10.55 -14.07
C MET A 148 8.63 11.42 -15.28
N ALA A 149 9.47 12.45 -15.08
CA ALA A 149 9.89 13.33 -16.17
C ALA A 149 10.64 12.56 -17.27
N THR A 150 11.41 11.56 -16.88
CA THR A 150 12.19 10.72 -17.80
C THR A 150 11.32 9.69 -18.54
N ILE A 151 10.14 9.31 -18.01
CA ILE A 151 9.20 8.43 -18.70
C ILE A 151 8.63 9.14 -19.92
N GLU A 152 8.22 10.40 -19.77
CA GLU A 152 7.72 11.23 -20.87
C GLU A 152 8.79 11.41 -21.95
N GLU A 153 10.05 11.66 -21.57
CA GLU A 153 11.15 11.82 -22.53
C GLU A 153 11.51 10.54 -23.30
N LYS A 154 11.40 9.36 -22.66
CA LYS A 154 11.88 8.09 -23.24
C LYS A 154 10.79 7.26 -23.92
N ILE A 155 9.54 7.39 -23.47
CA ILE A 155 8.41 6.54 -23.89
C ILE A 155 7.21 7.39 -24.30
N GLY A 156 7.17 8.67 -23.92
CA GLY A 156 6.13 9.58 -24.39
C GLY A 156 6.22 9.75 -25.90
N GLU A 157 5.11 9.50 -26.59
CA GLU A 157 4.87 9.98 -27.96
C GLU A 157 4.80 11.51 -27.99
#